data_AF-A0A537MF91-F1
#
_entry.id   AF-A0A537MF91-F1
#
_cell.length_a   1.000
_cell.length_b   1.000
_cell.length_c   1.000
_cell.angle_alpha   90.00
_cell.angle_beta   90.00
_cell.angle_gamma   90.00
#
_symmetry.space_group_name_H-M   'P 1'
#
loop_
_entity.id
_entity.type
_entity.pdbx_description
1 polymer ?
#
loop_
_entity_poly.entity_id
_entity_poly.type
_entity_poly.pdbx_seq_one_letter_code
_entity_poly.pdbx_strand_id
1 'polypeptide(L)'
;MQRFSLGWLTDYRGRVTCGPVFAYGALYGGVYSLFVWVYERSGLPGMPIAAIILNILVAIPLSALLVRRLHDQGRSGWWLLLTLPAYSLGLEKEWYRLNGDFEALLSPQPIWVNVIMVIGVLAFFGATFLPDDPETNRYGPNPRFGVPEPAT
;
A
#
# COMPACT_ATOMS: atom_id res chain seq x y z
N MET A 1 18.09 -18.96 11.02
CA MET A 1 18.12 -17.52 10.72
C MET A 1 18.17 -17.36 9.20
N GLN A 2 17.05 -17.03 8.55
CA GLN A 2 17.05 -16.77 7.10
C GLN A 2 17.79 -15.46 6.86
N ARG A 3 18.86 -15.51 6.04
CA ARG A 3 19.59 -14.31 5.62
C ARG A 3 18.63 -13.40 4.85
N PHE A 4 18.48 -12.15 5.30
CA PHE A 4 17.82 -11.10 4.52
C PHE A 4 18.68 -10.78 3.30
N SER A 5 18.46 -11.52 2.21
CA SER A 5 18.99 -11.22 0.88
C SER A 5 18.14 -10.09 0.28
N LEU A 6 18.74 -9.05 -0.32
CA LEU A 6 17.98 -8.04 -1.08
C LEU A 6 17.30 -8.62 -2.34
N GLY A 7 17.53 -9.89 -2.67
CA GLY A 7 16.95 -10.56 -3.84
C GLY A 7 15.42 -10.54 -3.87
N TRP A 8 14.72 -10.46 -2.74
CA TRP A 8 13.24 -10.37 -2.74
C TRP A 8 12.70 -9.05 -3.33
N LEU A 9 13.52 -7.99 -3.40
CA LEU A 9 13.12 -6.72 -4.02
C LEU A 9 13.13 -6.82 -5.56
N THR A 10 13.97 -7.69 -6.11
CA THR A 10 14.20 -7.81 -7.55
C THR A 10 13.74 -9.14 -8.12
N ASP A 11 13.41 -10.12 -7.29
CA ASP A 11 12.84 -11.38 -7.73
C ASP A 11 11.31 -11.25 -7.87
N TYR A 12 10.85 -11.47 -9.09
CA TYR A 12 9.43 -11.44 -9.45
C TYR A 12 8.80 -12.84 -9.37
N ARG A 13 9.55 -13.87 -8.96
CA ARG A 13 9.11 -15.26 -8.93
C ARG A 13 8.61 -15.69 -7.56
N GLY A 14 7.50 -16.42 -7.54
CA GLY A 14 6.95 -17.06 -6.34
C GLY A 14 6.12 -16.14 -5.44
N ARG A 15 5.69 -16.71 -4.31
CA ARG A 15 4.83 -16.04 -3.33
C ARG A 15 5.61 -15.18 -2.35
N VAL A 16 4.98 -14.13 -1.84
CA VAL A 16 5.57 -13.14 -0.94
C VAL A 16 4.96 -13.27 0.45
N THR A 17 5.81 -13.28 1.48
CA THR A 17 5.33 -13.25 2.87
C THR A 17 4.89 -11.83 3.26
N CYS A 18 4.26 -11.71 4.42
CA CYS A 18 3.81 -10.43 4.96
C CYS A 18 4.95 -9.41 5.22
N GLY A 19 6.17 -9.89 5.49
CA GLY A 19 7.32 -9.05 5.89
C GLY A 19 7.71 -7.98 4.86
N PRO A 20 7.96 -8.35 3.58
CA PRO A 20 8.23 -7.40 2.50
C PRO A 20 7.21 -6.26 2.34
N VAL A 21 5.91 -6.55 2.53
CA VAL A 21 4.85 -5.54 2.46
C VAL A 21 5.05 -4.48 3.55
N PHE A 22 5.38 -4.90 4.78
CA PHE A 22 5.67 -4.00 5.89
C PHE A 22 6.98 -3.25 5.74
N ALA A 23 8.04 -3.93 5.32
CA ALA A 23 9.35 -3.29 5.11
C ALA A 23 9.23 -2.17 4.07
N TYR A 24 8.54 -2.45 2.94
CA TYR A 24 8.30 -1.46 1.91
C TYR A 24 7.31 -0.36 2.36
N GLY A 25 6.24 -0.72 3.07
CA GLY A 25 5.29 0.24 3.63
C GLY A 25 5.93 1.21 4.64
N ALA A 26 6.83 0.72 5.49
CA ALA A 26 7.60 1.54 6.42
C ALA A 26 8.58 2.47 5.69
N LEU A 27 9.29 1.96 4.67
CA LEU A 27 10.14 2.77 3.81
C LEU A 27 9.33 3.88 3.13
N TYR A 28 8.18 3.55 2.54
CA TYR A 28 7.25 4.50 1.94
C TYR A 28 6.83 5.59 2.93
N GLY A 29 6.31 5.20 4.09
CA GLY A 29 5.88 6.14 5.12
C GLY A 29 7.01 7.04 5.60
N GLY A 30 8.22 6.50 5.78
CA GLY A 30 9.40 7.27 6.16
C GLY A 30 9.85 8.26 5.09
N VAL A 31 9.97 7.83 3.83
CA VAL A 31 10.35 8.70 2.70
C VAL A 31 9.32 9.80 2.50
N TYR A 32 8.02 9.48 2.54
CA TYR A 32 6.95 10.45 2.39
C TYR A 32 6.93 11.46 3.55
N SER A 33 7.06 10.98 4.79
CA SER A 33 7.10 11.87 5.98
C SER A 33 8.32 12.79 5.96
N LEU A 34 9.49 12.29 5.55
CA LEU A 34 10.69 13.10 5.38
C LEU A 34 10.50 14.16 4.31
N PHE A 35 9.93 13.78 3.16
CA PHE A 35 9.66 14.72 2.07
C PHE A 35 8.73 15.85 2.53
N VAL A 36 7.61 15.52 3.18
CA VAL A 36 6.66 16.52 3.73
C VAL A 36 7.37 17.43 4.73
N TRP A 37 8.12 16.85 5.67
CA TRP A 37 8.85 17.61 6.70
C TRP A 37 9.87 18.59 6.12
N VAL A 38 10.62 18.18 5.09
CA VAL A 38 11.59 19.03 4.37
C VAL A 38 10.86 20.12 3.61
N TYR A 39 9.81 19.75 2.87
CA TYR A 39 9.05 20.68 2.06
C TYR A 39 8.48 21.80 2.93
N GLU A 40 7.83 21.47 4.05
CA GLU A 40 7.22 22.44 4.98
C GLU A 40 8.25 23.46 5.51
N ARG A 41 9.51 23.05 5.65
CA ARG A 41 10.62 23.90 6.11
C ARG A 41 11.28 24.70 4.99
N SER A 42 11.14 24.28 3.74
CA SER A 42 11.80 24.90 2.59
C SER A 42 11.20 26.25 2.18
N GLY A 43 9.95 26.53 2.56
CA GLY A 43 9.21 27.73 2.10
C GLY A 43 8.92 27.74 0.60
N LEU A 44 9.18 26.65 -0.12
CA LEU A 44 8.89 26.57 -1.55
C LEU A 44 7.37 26.66 -1.80
N PRO A 45 6.92 27.39 -2.83
CA PRO A 45 5.57 27.29 -3.33
C PRO A 45 5.40 26.02 -4.19
N GLY A 46 4.19 25.45 -4.26
CA GLY A 46 3.89 24.35 -5.19
C GLY A 46 3.87 22.93 -4.60
N MET A 47 3.48 22.77 -3.34
CA MET A 47 3.45 21.50 -2.60
C MET A 47 2.73 20.32 -3.28
N PRO A 48 1.72 20.50 -4.15
CA PRO A 48 0.95 19.33 -4.59
C PRO A 48 1.67 18.46 -5.62
N ILE A 49 2.38 19.02 -6.61
CA ILE A 49 2.81 18.22 -7.78
C ILE A 49 3.94 17.25 -7.41
N ALA A 50 4.99 17.73 -6.74
CA ALA A 50 6.10 16.88 -6.34
C ALA A 50 5.68 15.80 -5.33
N ALA A 51 4.79 16.15 -4.39
CA ALA A 51 4.20 15.20 -3.45
C ALA A 51 3.38 14.12 -4.17
N ILE A 52 2.56 14.51 -5.15
CA ILE A 52 1.77 13.58 -5.97
C ILE A 52 2.69 12.63 -6.75
N ILE A 53 3.72 13.16 -7.41
CA ILE A 53 4.69 12.35 -8.17
C ILE A 53 5.38 11.34 -7.25
N LEU A 54 5.89 11.79 -6.09
CA LEU A 54 6.52 10.90 -5.11
C LEU A 54 5.54 9.84 -4.63
N ASN A 55 4.29 10.20 -4.33
CA ASN A 55 3.29 9.27 -3.87
C ASN A 55 3.00 8.19 -4.93
N ILE A 56 2.81 8.57 -6.20
CA ILE A 56 2.61 7.62 -7.30
C ILE A 56 3.81 6.69 -7.46
N LEU A 57 5.03 7.23 -7.51
CA LEU A 57 6.26 6.44 -7.71
C LEU A 57 6.45 5.38 -6.63
N VAL A 58 6.13 5.69 -5.38
CA VAL A 58 6.30 4.78 -4.25
C VAL A 58 5.04 3.93 -4.00
N ALA A 59 3.86 4.36 -4.41
CA ALA A 59 2.63 3.56 -4.30
C ALA A 59 2.60 2.41 -5.32
N ILE A 60 3.22 2.56 -6.49
CA ILE A 60 3.24 1.52 -7.54
C ILE A 60 3.84 0.19 -7.01
N PRO A 61 5.04 0.15 -6.39
CA PRO A 61 5.60 -1.11 -5.93
C PRO A 61 4.84 -1.68 -4.73
N LEU A 62 4.31 -0.83 -3.83
CA LEU A 62 3.45 -1.30 -2.73
C LEU A 62 2.18 -1.98 -3.27
N SER A 63 1.57 -1.38 -4.28
CA SER A 63 0.40 -1.94 -4.98
C SER A 63 0.72 -3.28 -5.64
N ALA A 64 1.89 -3.39 -6.30
CA ALA A 64 2.34 -4.65 -6.89
C ALA A 64 2.55 -5.75 -5.83
N LEU A 65 3.13 -5.41 -4.68
CA LEU A 65 3.29 -6.33 -3.54
C LEU A 65 1.93 -6.79 -2.97
N LEU A 66 0.98 -5.88 -2.82
CA LEU A 66 -0.36 -6.21 -2.31
C LEU A 66 -1.16 -7.09 -3.29
N VAL A 67 -1.07 -6.84 -4.59
CA VAL A 67 -1.68 -7.72 -5.60
C VAL A 67 -1.09 -9.12 -5.54
N ARG A 68 0.24 -9.24 -5.40
CA ARG A 68 0.88 -10.55 -5.18
C ARG A 68 0.37 -11.22 -3.91
N ARG A 69 0.27 -10.48 -2.82
CA ARG A 69 -0.22 -10.99 -1.54
C ARG A 69 -1.65 -11.51 -1.66
N LEU A 70 -2.52 -10.79 -2.36
CA LEU A 70 -3.89 -11.25 -2.67
C LEU A 70 -3.88 -12.53 -3.51
N HIS A 71 -3.00 -12.60 -4.52
CA HIS A 71 -2.81 -13.81 -5.32
C HIS A 71 -2.31 -15.00 -4.50
N ASP A 72 -1.45 -14.77 -3.51
CA ASP A 72 -0.94 -15.79 -2.60
C ASP A 72 -2.04 -16.38 -1.69
N GLN A 73 -3.11 -15.62 -1.47
CA GLN A 73 -4.31 -16.01 -0.73
C GLN A 73 -5.38 -16.65 -1.63
N GLY A 74 -5.11 -16.85 -2.92
CA GLY A 74 -6.09 -17.32 -3.90
C GLY A 74 -7.17 -16.28 -4.26
N ARG A 75 -6.96 -15.00 -3.93
CA ARG A 75 -7.90 -13.90 -4.20
C ARG A 75 -7.50 -13.15 -5.47
N SER A 76 -8.45 -12.45 -6.08
CA SER A 76 -8.17 -11.61 -7.25
C SER A 76 -7.42 -10.31 -6.86
N GLY A 77 -6.55 -9.81 -7.72
CA GLY A 77 -5.90 -8.51 -7.52
C GLY A 77 -6.89 -7.33 -7.45
N TRP A 78 -8.11 -7.49 -7.98
CA TRP A 78 -9.17 -6.50 -7.94
C TRP A 78 -9.59 -6.08 -6.53
N TRP A 79 -9.36 -6.94 -5.52
CA TRP A 79 -9.58 -6.58 -4.12
C TRP A 79 -8.73 -5.38 -3.66
N LEU A 80 -7.62 -5.08 -4.35
CA LEU A 80 -6.82 -3.88 -4.08
C LEU A 80 -7.61 -2.59 -4.29
N LEU A 81 -8.62 -2.56 -5.18
CA LEU A 81 -9.44 -1.37 -5.41
C LEU A 81 -10.14 -0.89 -4.13
N LEU A 82 -10.42 -1.78 -3.18
CA LEU A 82 -11.00 -1.39 -1.89
C LEU A 82 -10.07 -0.53 -1.04
N THR A 83 -8.77 -0.55 -1.31
CA THR A 83 -7.78 0.29 -0.63
C THR A 83 -7.66 1.69 -1.24
N LEU A 84 -8.02 1.86 -2.52
CA LEU A 84 -7.92 3.14 -3.24
C LEU A 84 -8.66 4.31 -2.55
N PRO A 85 -9.87 4.12 -2.00
CA PRO A 85 -10.55 5.20 -1.31
C PRO A 85 -9.78 5.77 -0.11
N ALA A 86 -8.92 4.97 0.54
CA ALA A 86 -8.04 5.47 1.61
C ALA A 86 -6.93 6.39 1.07
N TYR A 87 -6.46 6.17 -0.16
CA TYR A 87 -5.43 7.02 -0.81
C TYR A 87 -6.00 8.34 -1.34
N SER A 88 -7.30 8.42 -1.64
CA SER A 88 -7.94 9.67 -2.08
C SER A 88 -8.18 10.67 -0.95
N LEU A 89 -7.98 10.28 0.31
CA LEU A 89 -8.19 11.15 1.46
C LEU A 89 -7.08 12.20 1.53
N GLY A 90 -7.50 13.46 1.61
CA GLY A 90 -6.61 14.62 1.55
C GLY A 90 -6.62 15.33 0.21
N LEU A 91 -6.99 14.67 -0.90
CA LEU A 91 -7.12 15.33 -2.20
C LEU A 91 -8.19 16.43 -2.18
N GLU A 92 -9.30 16.21 -1.48
CA GLU A 92 -10.34 17.23 -1.27
C GLU A 92 -9.79 18.46 -0.52
N LYS A 93 -8.96 18.26 0.51
CA LYS A 93 -8.37 19.36 1.29
C LYS A 93 -7.33 20.11 0.48
N GLU A 94 -6.52 19.41 -0.30
CA GLU A 94 -5.60 20.04 -1.24
C GLU A 94 -6.36 20.81 -2.32
N TRP A 95 -7.48 20.29 -2.82
CA TRP A 95 -8.33 20.99 -3.77
C TRP A 95 -8.87 22.32 -3.19
N TYR A 96 -9.42 22.31 -1.97
CA TYR A 96 -9.89 23.53 -1.32
C TYR A 96 -8.75 24.51 -1.04
N ARG A 97 -7.59 24.02 -0.57
CA ARG A 97 -6.38 24.83 -0.38
C ARG A 97 -5.94 25.51 -1.68
N LEU A 98 -5.92 24.78 -2.79
CA LEU A 98 -5.52 25.30 -4.10
C LEU A 98 -6.49 26.36 -4.64
N ASN A 99 -7.79 26.23 -4.34
CA ASN A 99 -8.80 27.20 -4.72
C ASN A 99 -8.94 28.37 -3.73
N GLY A 100 -8.16 28.38 -2.64
CA GLY A 100 -8.24 29.40 -1.59
C GLY A 100 -9.53 29.37 -0.77
N ASP A 101 -10.28 28.26 -0.82
CA ASP A 101 -11.53 28.07 -0.09
C ASP A 101 -11.23 27.60 1.35
N PHE A 102 -10.84 28.56 2.20
CA PHE A 102 -10.48 28.28 3.58
C PHE A 102 -11.67 27.87 4.45
N GLU A 103 -12.89 28.29 4.09
CA GLU A 103 -14.10 27.91 4.80
C GLU A 103 -14.37 26.41 4.62
N ALA A 104 -14.34 25.91 3.38
CA ALA A 104 -14.45 24.48 3.10
C ALA A 104 -13.28 23.68 3.67
N LEU A 105 -12.05 24.21 3.63
CA LEU A 105 -10.85 23.54 4.15
C LEU A 105 -10.92 23.28 5.67
N LEU A 106 -11.48 24.22 6.43
CA LEU A 106 -11.63 24.15 7.89
C LEU A 106 -12.94 23.48 8.31
N SER A 107 -13.86 23.25 7.38
CA SER A 107 -15.13 22.59 7.66
C SER A 107 -14.93 21.16 8.20
N PRO A 108 -15.75 20.72 9.16
CA PRO A 108 -15.73 19.33 9.62
C PRO A 108 -16.01 18.36 8.47
N GLN A 109 -15.18 17.33 8.34
CA GLN A 109 -15.40 16.32 7.33
C GLN A 109 -16.65 15.50 7.63
N PRO A 110 -17.46 15.16 6.62
CA PRO A 110 -18.64 14.35 6.84
C PRO A 110 -18.24 12.91 7.21
N ILE A 111 -19.02 12.30 8.10
CA ILE A 111 -18.66 11.01 8.74
C ILE A 111 -18.41 9.88 7.74
N TRP A 112 -19.07 9.88 6.57
CA TRP A 112 -18.91 8.86 5.55
C TRP A 112 -17.48 8.81 4.97
N VAL A 113 -16.76 9.95 4.94
CA VAL A 113 -15.35 10.02 4.53
C VAL A 113 -14.49 9.17 5.47
N ASN A 114 -14.73 9.29 6.77
CA ASN A 114 -14.03 8.49 7.79
C ASN A 114 -14.40 7.01 7.69
N VAL A 115 -15.66 6.68 7.39
CA VAL A 115 -16.09 5.28 7.20
C VAL A 115 -15.37 4.65 6.00
N ILE A 116 -15.29 5.37 4.88
CA ILE A 116 -14.56 4.93 3.69
C ILE A 116 -13.08 4.70 4.01
N MET A 117 -12.47 5.60 4.79
CA MET A 117 -11.09 5.43 5.28
C MET A 117 -10.92 4.11 6.03
N VAL A 118 -11.79 3.86 7.01
CA VAL A 118 -11.72 2.67 7.85
C VAL A 118 -11.88 1.41 6.99
N ILE A 119 -12.80 1.41 6.02
CA ILE A 119 -12.97 0.29 5.09
C ILE A 119 -11.68 0.03 4.29
N GLY A 120 -11.05 1.08 3.74
CA GLY A 120 -9.82 0.94 2.97
C GLY A 120 -8.64 0.45 3.82
N VAL A 121 -8.54 0.91 5.06
CA VAL A 121 -7.55 0.43 6.02
C VAL A 121 -7.79 -1.05 6.35
N LEU A 122 -9.02 -1.44 6.68
CA LEU A 122 -9.38 -2.83 6.94
C LEU A 122 -9.12 -3.72 5.72
N ALA A 123 -9.39 -3.23 4.50
CA ALA A 123 -9.07 -3.95 3.26
C ALA A 123 -7.56 -4.14 3.08
N PHE A 124 -6.75 -3.12 3.40
CA PHE A 124 -5.28 -3.24 3.39
C PHE A 124 -4.80 -4.29 4.39
N PHE A 125 -5.31 -4.25 5.63
CA PHE A 125 -4.99 -5.25 6.65
C PHE A 125 -5.44 -6.65 6.23
N GLY A 126 -6.63 -6.78 5.65
CA GLY A 126 -7.13 -8.04 5.09
C GLY A 126 -6.21 -8.57 3.99
N ALA A 127 -5.90 -7.75 2.98
CA ALA A 127 -4.98 -8.12 1.90
C ALA A 127 -3.61 -8.54 2.42
N THR A 128 -3.15 -7.98 3.55
CA THR A 128 -1.84 -8.26 4.12
C THR A 128 -1.82 -9.51 4.99
N PHE A 129 -2.81 -9.67 5.87
CA PHE A 129 -2.80 -10.65 6.96
C PHE A 129 -3.69 -11.87 6.76
N LEU A 130 -4.61 -11.86 5.78
CA LEU A 130 -5.40 -13.05 5.52
C LEU A 130 -4.49 -14.25 5.20
N PRO A 131 -4.89 -15.45 5.67
CA PRO A 131 -4.08 -16.64 5.55
C PRO A 131 -3.82 -16.99 4.08
N ASP A 132 -2.63 -17.50 3.84
CA ASP A 132 -2.18 -17.95 2.52
C ASP A 132 -2.95 -19.22 2.14
N ASP A 133 -3.07 -19.46 0.84
CA ASP A 133 -3.49 -20.78 0.36
C ASP A 133 -2.41 -21.81 0.78
N PRO A 134 -2.74 -22.83 1.60
CA PRO A 134 -1.76 -23.82 2.05
C PRO A 134 -1.29 -24.72 0.91
N GLU A 135 -2.08 -24.87 -0.15
CA GLU A 135 -1.74 -25.70 -1.31
C GLU A 135 -0.95 -24.92 -2.35
N THR A 136 -0.50 -25.62 -3.38
CA THR A 136 0.10 -25.00 -4.57
C THR A 136 -1.02 -24.41 -5.43
N ASN A 137 -0.91 -23.12 -5.76
CA ASN A 137 -1.87 -22.40 -6.59
C ASN A 137 -1.24 -22.05 -7.93
N ARG A 138 -1.99 -21.39 -8.82
CA ARG A 138 -1.53 -21.00 -10.17
C ARG A 138 -0.27 -20.11 -10.20
N TYR A 139 0.14 -19.56 -9.06
CA TYR A 139 1.31 -18.68 -8.91
C TYR A 139 2.53 -19.39 -8.32
N GLY A 140 2.40 -20.67 -7.93
CA GLY A 140 3.48 -21.52 -7.46
C GLY A 140 3.29 -22.07 -6.04
N PRO A 141 4.27 -22.84 -5.54
CA PRO A 141 4.21 -23.46 -4.21
C PRO A 141 4.24 -22.42 -3.09
N ASN A 142 3.63 -22.75 -1.94
CA ASN A 142 3.68 -21.89 -0.77
C ASN A 142 5.09 -21.93 -0.13
N PRO A 143 5.80 -20.80 0.03
CA PRO A 143 7.15 -20.75 0.58
C PRO A 143 7.22 -21.16 2.06
N ARG A 144 6.08 -21.20 2.77
CA ARG A 144 6.00 -21.65 4.16
C ARG A 144 5.87 -23.17 4.29
N PHE A 145 5.24 -23.83 3.32
CA PHE A 145 4.90 -25.25 3.39
C PHE A 145 5.72 -26.12 2.42
N GLY A 146 6.48 -25.51 1.51
CA GLY A 146 7.32 -26.24 0.55
C GLY A 146 6.51 -26.87 -0.59
N VAL A 147 7.16 -27.70 -1.40
CA VAL A 147 6.48 -28.55 -2.39
C VAL A 147 5.88 -29.73 -1.62
N PRO A 148 4.56 -30.01 -1.73
CA PRO A 148 3.97 -31.18 -1.11
C PRO A 148 4.70 -32.45 -1.55
N GLU A 149 5.04 -33.36 -0.63
CA GLU A 149 5.59 -34.66 -1.01
C GLU A 149 4.60 -35.39 -1.93
N PRO A 150 5.07 -36.04 -3.01
CA PRO A 150 4.19 -36.80 -3.88
C PRO A 150 3.47 -37.86 -3.06
N ALA A 151 2.14 -37.89 -3.14
CA ALA A 151 1.33 -38.92 -2.50
C ALA A 151 1.84 -40.29 -2.99
N THR A 152 2.33 -41.10 -2.05
CA THR A 152 2.79 -42.47 -2.29
C THR A 152 1.64 -43.44 -2.40
#